data_AF-A0A499UMC3-F1
#
_entry.id   AF-A0A499UMC3-F1
#
_cell.length_a   1.000
_cell.length_b   1.000
_cell.length_c   1.000
_cell.angle_alpha   90.00
_cell.angle_beta   90.00
_cell.angle_gamma   90.00
#
_symmetry.space_group_name_H-M   'P 1'
#
loop_
_entity.id
_entity.type
_entity.pdbx_description
1 polymer ?
#
loop_
_entity_poly.entity_id
_entity_poly.type
_entity_poly.pdbx_seq_one_letter_code
_entity_poly.pdbx_strand_id
1 'polypeptide(L)'
;MPISPSQGSSAGGQTVVITGTNLAGATAVRFGGKLATITANNATSVTVTTPSGNGVVPVTVTTPGGTSNPLNFYYIGAPFKSALSTSAGPLAGGNTVTINGTGLSTATAVNFGGTAATPTIVSDSQITAVVPAGAAAGAVGVSVTTAGGSNNGFSYTYVDTPTVTGFTPTSGPPSGGTAVTITGTNLSTTQSVTFGGVAASFNVISDTSLSAVSPPTADGQPGPADIAVTNLAGSATAATPFQYVAGPGI
;
A
#
# COMPACT_ATOMS: atom_id res chain seq x y z
N MET A 1 -29.18 -27.07 5.41
CA MET A 1 -29.31 -26.05 4.34
C MET A 1 -28.18 -25.05 4.54
N PRO A 2 -27.03 -25.17 3.85
CA PRO A 2 -25.98 -24.17 3.98
C PRO A 2 -26.36 -22.87 3.26
N ILE A 3 -25.88 -21.75 3.79
CA ILE A 3 -25.88 -20.43 3.16
C ILE A 3 -24.42 -20.09 2.87
N SER A 4 -24.10 -19.70 1.64
CA SER A 4 -22.73 -19.40 1.22
C SER A 4 -22.68 -18.17 0.29
N PRO A 5 -21.87 -17.15 0.62
CA PRO A 5 -21.20 -16.96 1.91
C PRO A 5 -22.22 -16.73 3.05
N SER A 6 -21.86 -17.11 4.28
CA SER A 6 -22.68 -16.87 5.48
C SER A 6 -22.50 -15.48 6.09
N GLN A 7 -21.71 -14.62 5.47
CA GLN A 7 -21.40 -13.28 5.95
C GLN A 7 -21.20 -12.31 4.77
N GLY A 8 -21.38 -11.02 4.99
CA GLY A 8 -21.19 -9.99 3.96
C GLY A 8 -21.39 -8.57 4.46
N SER A 9 -21.26 -7.60 3.56
CA SER A 9 -21.31 -6.18 3.90
C SER A 9 -22.66 -5.74 4.49
N SER A 10 -22.62 -4.91 5.54
CA SER A 10 -23.79 -4.22 6.09
C SER A 10 -24.51 -3.32 5.07
N ALA A 11 -23.81 -2.87 4.02
CA ALA A 11 -24.42 -2.13 2.91
C ALA A 11 -25.35 -3.01 2.04
N GLY A 12 -25.21 -4.33 2.10
CA GLY A 12 -25.90 -5.27 1.20
C GLY A 12 -25.25 -5.36 -0.17
N GLY A 13 -25.97 -5.91 -1.15
CA GLY A 13 -25.53 -6.03 -2.54
C GLY A 13 -24.70 -7.28 -2.87
N GLN A 14 -24.39 -8.12 -1.89
CA GLN A 14 -23.59 -9.34 -2.08
C GLN A 14 -24.46 -10.46 -2.65
N THR A 15 -23.90 -11.28 -3.54
CA THR A 15 -24.53 -12.51 -4.01
C THR A 15 -24.36 -13.61 -2.96
N VAL A 16 -25.47 -14.23 -2.55
CA VAL A 16 -25.51 -15.34 -1.60
C VAL A 16 -26.32 -16.48 -2.18
N VAL A 17 -25.82 -17.71 -2.02
CA VAL A 17 -26.50 -18.94 -2.43
C VAL A 17 -26.96 -19.69 -1.19
N ILE A 18 -28.24 -20.07 -1.18
CA ILE A 18 -28.83 -20.89 -0.13
C ILE A 18 -29.17 -22.25 -0.74
N THR A 19 -28.60 -23.33 -0.20
CA THR A 19 -28.73 -24.69 -0.75
C THR A 19 -29.56 -25.58 0.16
N GLY A 20 -30.54 -26.29 -0.39
CA GLY A 20 -31.45 -27.15 0.36
C GLY A 20 -32.24 -28.10 -0.55
N THR A 21 -33.45 -28.45 -0.14
CA THR A 21 -34.38 -29.30 -0.87
C THR A 21 -35.74 -28.61 -0.97
N ASN A 22 -36.53 -28.93 -2.00
CA ASN A 22 -37.87 -28.38 -2.22
C ASN A 22 -37.89 -26.84 -2.31
N LEU A 23 -36.86 -26.24 -2.91
CA LEU A 23 -36.73 -24.79 -3.04
C LEU A 23 -37.33 -24.22 -4.33
N ALA A 24 -37.87 -25.07 -5.21
CA ALA A 24 -38.48 -24.62 -6.46
C ALA A 24 -39.67 -23.69 -6.20
N GLY A 25 -39.74 -22.58 -6.93
CA GLY A 25 -40.82 -21.60 -6.78
C GLY A 25 -40.70 -20.75 -5.51
N ALA A 26 -39.49 -20.50 -5.03
CA ALA A 26 -39.27 -19.60 -3.90
C ALA A 26 -39.87 -18.20 -4.21
N THR A 27 -40.80 -17.73 -3.38
CA THR A 27 -41.51 -16.46 -3.55
C THR A 27 -40.89 -15.32 -2.76
N ALA A 28 -40.19 -15.63 -1.67
CA ALA A 28 -39.46 -14.65 -0.88
C ALA A 28 -38.24 -15.27 -0.21
N VAL A 29 -37.17 -14.49 -0.12
CA VAL A 29 -36.06 -14.75 0.79
C VAL A 29 -35.92 -13.55 1.71
N ARG A 30 -35.90 -13.79 3.02
CA ARG A 30 -35.82 -12.73 4.04
C ARG A 30 -34.52 -12.84 4.82
N PHE A 31 -33.89 -11.69 5.06
CA PHE A 31 -32.76 -11.51 5.98
C PHE A 31 -33.27 -10.68 7.16
N GLY A 32 -33.62 -11.35 8.25
CA GLY A 32 -34.42 -10.78 9.32
C GLY A 32 -35.78 -10.32 8.79
N GLY A 33 -36.10 -9.04 8.99
CA GLY A 33 -37.32 -8.44 8.47
C GLY A 33 -37.28 -8.03 7.00
N LYS A 34 -36.10 -7.96 6.36
CA LYS A 34 -35.92 -7.37 5.03
C LYS A 34 -35.95 -8.41 3.91
N LEU A 35 -36.52 -8.06 2.76
CA LEU A 35 -36.53 -8.90 1.57
C LEU A 35 -35.20 -8.81 0.82
N ALA A 36 -34.70 -9.95 0.37
CA ALA A 36 -33.60 -10.06 -0.59
C ALA A 36 -34.15 -10.19 -2.03
N THR A 37 -33.35 -9.80 -3.01
CA THR A 37 -33.70 -9.95 -4.43
C THR A 37 -33.31 -11.35 -4.88
N ILE A 38 -34.27 -12.19 -5.29
CA ILE A 38 -33.99 -13.50 -5.87
C ILE A 38 -33.49 -13.31 -7.30
N THR A 39 -32.30 -13.82 -7.61
CA THR A 39 -31.68 -13.71 -8.95
C THR A 39 -31.66 -15.05 -9.69
N ALA A 40 -31.69 -16.17 -8.96
CA ALA A 40 -31.88 -17.50 -9.54
C ALA A 40 -32.55 -18.42 -8.53
N ASN A 41 -33.34 -19.38 -9.03
CA ASN A 41 -33.99 -20.38 -8.20
C ASN A 41 -34.12 -21.72 -8.95
N ASN A 42 -33.79 -22.81 -8.28
CA ASN A 42 -34.09 -24.18 -8.70
C ASN A 42 -34.55 -25.02 -7.48
N ALA A 43 -34.80 -26.31 -7.69
CA ALA A 43 -35.30 -27.20 -6.66
C ALA A 43 -34.37 -27.36 -5.43
N THR A 44 -33.08 -27.07 -5.59
CA THR A 44 -32.04 -27.28 -4.57
C THR A 44 -31.25 -26.03 -4.19
N SER A 45 -31.41 -24.92 -4.89
CA SER A 45 -30.75 -23.66 -4.53
C SER A 45 -31.57 -22.41 -4.86
N VAL A 46 -31.36 -21.37 -4.04
CA VAL A 46 -31.84 -20.02 -4.27
C VAL A 46 -30.65 -19.08 -4.21
N THR A 47 -30.40 -18.35 -5.29
CA THR A 47 -29.38 -17.29 -5.33
C THR A 47 -30.07 -15.94 -5.14
N VAL A 48 -29.53 -15.12 -4.25
CA VAL A 48 -30.10 -13.83 -3.89
C VAL A 48 -29.04 -12.74 -3.82
N THR A 49 -29.46 -11.49 -4.01
CA THR A 49 -28.70 -10.30 -3.63
C THR A 49 -29.14 -9.86 -2.23
N THR A 50 -28.21 -9.78 -1.29
CA THR A 50 -28.50 -9.44 0.12
C THR A 50 -29.00 -7.99 0.25
N PRO A 51 -30.02 -7.72 1.09
CA PRO A 51 -30.38 -6.35 1.45
C PRO A 51 -29.33 -5.74 2.39
N SER A 52 -29.43 -4.43 2.67
CA SER A 52 -28.65 -3.78 3.73
C SER A 52 -29.09 -4.28 5.11
N GLY A 53 -28.18 -4.37 6.07
CA GLY A 53 -28.48 -4.91 7.40
C GLY A 53 -27.34 -4.71 8.39
N ASN A 54 -27.54 -5.13 9.64
CA ASN A 54 -26.55 -5.03 10.71
C ASN A 54 -26.65 -6.25 11.63
N GLY A 55 -25.53 -6.63 12.25
CA GLY A 55 -25.47 -7.74 13.21
C GLY A 55 -25.80 -9.10 12.60
N VAL A 56 -26.26 -10.02 13.45
CA VAL A 56 -26.65 -11.37 13.04
C VAL A 56 -28.15 -11.39 12.79
N VAL A 57 -28.56 -11.90 11.63
CA VAL A 57 -29.99 -12.02 11.29
C VAL A 57 -30.35 -13.45 10.86
N PRO A 58 -31.59 -13.90 11.13
CA PRO A 58 -32.10 -15.14 10.58
C PRO A 58 -32.44 -14.98 9.09
N VAL A 59 -32.09 -15.96 8.27
CA VAL A 59 -32.40 -16.04 6.85
C VAL A 59 -33.39 -17.15 6.61
N THR A 60 -34.51 -16.84 5.98
CA THR A 60 -35.56 -17.81 5.65
C THR A 60 -35.93 -17.73 4.18
N VAL A 61 -36.33 -18.87 3.63
CA VAL A 61 -36.88 -19.00 2.28
C VAL A 61 -38.35 -19.37 2.40
N THR A 62 -39.22 -18.63 1.71
CA THR A 62 -40.64 -18.93 1.60
C THR A 62 -40.94 -19.49 0.23
N THR A 63 -41.64 -20.62 0.21
CA THR A 63 -42.19 -21.28 -0.98
C THR A 63 -43.71 -21.42 -0.80
N PRO A 64 -44.48 -21.83 -1.82
CA PRO A 64 -45.88 -22.17 -1.64
C PRO A 64 -46.13 -23.25 -0.58
N GLY A 65 -45.15 -24.12 -0.31
CA GLY A 65 -45.20 -25.15 0.73
C GLY A 65 -44.92 -24.66 2.15
N GLY A 66 -44.61 -23.37 2.33
CA GLY A 66 -44.32 -22.75 3.62
C GLY A 66 -42.94 -22.11 3.70
N THR A 67 -42.55 -21.71 4.91
CA THR A 67 -41.28 -21.03 5.21
C THR A 67 -40.30 -22.02 5.85
N SER A 68 -39.04 -21.96 5.41
CA SER A 68 -37.95 -22.79 5.95
C SER A 68 -37.64 -22.46 7.41
N ASN A 69 -36.89 -23.35 8.07
CA ASN A 69 -36.16 -23.00 9.29
C ASN A 69 -35.14 -21.87 9.02
N PRO A 70 -34.80 -21.05 10.03
CA PRO A 70 -33.85 -19.96 9.87
C PRO A 70 -32.40 -20.45 9.77
N LEU A 71 -31.60 -19.73 8.99
CA LEU A 71 -30.13 -19.80 8.93
C LEU A 71 -29.53 -18.49 9.45
N ASN A 72 -28.33 -18.50 10.01
CA ASN A 72 -27.70 -17.24 10.43
C ASN A 72 -26.91 -16.61 9.28
N PHE A 73 -27.06 -15.29 9.12
CA PHE A 73 -26.20 -14.47 8.28
C PHE A 73 -25.61 -13.31 9.08
N TYR A 74 -24.31 -13.07 8.91
CA TYR A 74 -23.54 -12.08 9.66
C TYR A 74 -23.24 -10.86 8.79
N TYR A 75 -23.85 -9.71 9.12
CA TYR A 75 -23.50 -8.44 8.49
C TYR A 75 -22.24 -7.85 9.13
N ILE A 76 -21.21 -7.62 8.31
CA ILE A 76 -19.92 -7.06 8.68
C ILE A 76 -19.83 -5.64 8.14
N GLY A 77 -19.42 -4.68 8.98
CA GLY A 77 -19.16 -3.31 8.56
C GLY A 77 -17.91 -3.20 7.68
N ALA A 78 -17.83 -2.13 6.89
CA ALA A 78 -16.60 -1.84 6.15
C ALA A 78 -15.41 -1.67 7.13
N PRO A 79 -14.19 -2.03 6.70
CA PRO A 79 -13.02 -1.93 7.57
C PRO A 79 -12.70 -0.46 7.86
N PHE A 80 -12.05 -0.21 8.98
CA PHE A 80 -11.46 1.09 9.28
C PHE A 80 -9.94 0.93 9.35
N LYS A 81 -9.19 1.87 8.76
CA LYS A 81 -7.73 1.89 8.82
C LYS A 81 -7.29 3.06 9.69
N SER A 82 -6.43 2.80 10.67
CA SER A 82 -5.93 3.80 11.61
C SER A 82 -4.50 4.25 11.29
N ALA A 83 -3.65 3.36 10.79
CA ALA A 83 -2.27 3.70 10.41
C ALA A 83 -1.70 2.78 9.34
N LEU A 84 -0.69 3.30 8.62
CA LEU A 84 0.18 2.57 7.70
C LEU A 84 1.63 2.74 8.19
N SER A 85 2.38 1.65 8.34
CA SER A 85 3.73 1.68 8.93
C SER A 85 4.73 2.53 8.14
N THR A 86 4.63 2.50 6.81
CA THR A 86 5.42 3.36 5.92
C THR A 86 4.54 3.90 4.80
N SER A 87 4.63 5.20 4.53
CA SER A 87 3.89 5.88 3.48
C SER A 87 4.66 6.01 2.16
N ALA A 88 5.86 5.44 2.08
CA ALA A 88 6.68 5.42 0.88
C ALA A 88 7.58 4.17 0.82
N GLY A 89 8.03 3.84 -0.39
CA GLY A 89 9.02 2.79 -0.63
C GLY A 89 9.34 2.61 -2.12
N PRO A 90 10.16 1.61 -2.47
CA PRO A 90 10.70 1.45 -3.83
C PRO A 90 9.63 1.23 -4.89
N LEU A 91 9.85 1.77 -6.09
CA LEU A 91 9.01 1.54 -7.28
C LEU A 91 8.93 0.05 -7.64
N ALA A 92 10.02 -0.69 -7.43
CA ALA A 92 10.05 -2.14 -7.64
C ALA A 92 9.14 -2.93 -6.67
N GLY A 93 8.65 -2.30 -5.59
CA GLY A 93 7.90 -2.96 -4.53
C GLY A 93 8.76 -3.92 -3.71
N GLY A 94 8.12 -4.92 -3.12
CA GLY A 94 8.76 -6.00 -2.35
C GLY A 94 8.96 -5.69 -0.86
N ASN A 95 8.87 -4.44 -0.44
CA ASN A 95 8.84 -4.09 0.97
C ASN A 95 7.51 -4.51 1.61
N THR A 96 7.54 -4.87 2.89
CA THR A 96 6.34 -5.20 3.66
C THR A 96 5.83 -3.95 4.38
N VAL A 97 4.53 -3.70 4.29
CA VAL A 97 3.84 -2.67 5.06
C VAL A 97 2.88 -3.30 6.05
N THR A 98 2.75 -2.68 7.22
CA THR A 98 1.76 -3.04 8.25
C THR A 98 0.63 -2.02 8.20
N ILE A 99 -0.61 -2.50 8.18
CA ILE A 99 -1.82 -1.69 8.22
C ILE A 99 -2.53 -2.02 9.54
N ASN A 100 -2.71 -0.99 10.36
CA ASN A 100 -3.49 -1.09 11.60
C ASN A 100 -4.90 -0.54 11.38
N GLY A 101 -5.87 -1.06 12.12
CA GLY A 101 -7.28 -0.72 11.92
C GLY A 101 -8.26 -1.51 12.78
N THR A 102 -9.46 -1.71 12.25
CA THR A 102 -10.51 -2.60 12.79
C THR A 102 -11.26 -3.28 11.65
N GLY A 103 -11.82 -4.47 11.92
CA GLY A 103 -12.57 -5.25 10.92
C GLY A 103 -11.68 -5.85 9.82
N LEU A 104 -10.39 -6.03 10.09
CA LEU A 104 -9.41 -6.50 9.11
C LEU A 104 -9.27 -8.02 9.05
N SER A 105 -9.92 -8.75 9.96
CA SER A 105 -9.86 -10.23 10.04
C SER A 105 -10.35 -10.96 8.79
N THR A 106 -11.13 -10.27 7.94
CA THR A 106 -11.67 -10.82 6.68
C THR A 106 -11.09 -10.13 5.45
N ALA A 107 -9.93 -9.49 5.58
CA ALA A 107 -9.26 -8.83 4.46
C ALA A 107 -8.87 -9.83 3.38
N THR A 108 -9.26 -9.52 2.14
CA THR A 108 -8.99 -10.35 0.96
C THR A 108 -8.01 -9.68 0.00
N ALA A 109 -7.94 -8.35 0.01
CA ALA A 109 -7.02 -7.59 -0.83
C ALA A 109 -6.61 -6.27 -0.17
N VAL A 110 -5.37 -5.87 -0.40
CA VAL A 110 -4.86 -4.52 -0.19
C VAL A 110 -4.44 -3.97 -1.54
N ASN A 111 -5.07 -2.92 -2.02
CA ASN A 111 -4.73 -2.32 -3.31
C ASN A 111 -3.82 -1.13 -3.10
N PHE A 112 -2.74 -1.05 -3.88
CA PHE A 112 -1.85 0.10 -4.00
C PHE A 112 -2.05 0.69 -5.39
N GLY A 113 -2.89 1.72 -5.48
CA GLY A 113 -3.42 2.22 -6.76
C GLY A 113 -4.30 1.16 -7.42
N GLY A 114 -3.92 0.75 -8.63
CA GLY A 114 -4.62 -0.28 -9.39
C GLY A 114 -4.15 -1.73 -9.12
N THR A 115 -3.07 -1.93 -8.36
CA THR A 115 -2.46 -3.24 -8.17
C THR A 115 -2.82 -3.83 -6.82
N ALA A 116 -3.41 -5.02 -6.81
CA ALA A 116 -3.79 -5.73 -5.60
C ALA A 116 -2.62 -6.56 -5.03
N ALA A 117 -2.50 -6.57 -3.71
CA ALA A 117 -1.66 -7.48 -2.94
C ALA A 117 -2.52 -8.31 -1.98
N THR A 118 -2.15 -9.57 -1.79
CA THR A 118 -2.79 -10.44 -0.81
C THR A 118 -2.24 -10.11 0.59
N PRO A 119 -3.10 -9.70 1.54
CA PRO A 119 -2.66 -9.45 2.91
C PRO A 119 -2.38 -10.76 3.67
N THR A 120 -1.47 -10.68 4.61
CA THR A 120 -1.35 -11.63 5.72
C THR A 120 -2.11 -11.07 6.91
N ILE A 121 -3.09 -11.81 7.39
CA ILE A 121 -3.92 -11.40 8.54
C ILE A 121 -3.16 -11.72 9.82
N VAL A 122 -2.89 -10.68 10.63
CA VAL A 122 -2.25 -10.85 11.94
C VAL A 122 -3.31 -10.88 13.04
N SER A 123 -4.27 -9.97 12.99
CA SER A 123 -5.42 -9.89 13.90
C SER A 123 -6.57 -9.11 13.25
N ASP A 124 -7.70 -8.95 13.94
CA ASP A 124 -8.76 -8.06 13.45
C ASP A 124 -8.33 -6.58 13.36
N SER A 125 -7.30 -6.20 14.12
CA SER A 125 -6.76 -4.85 14.16
C SER A 125 -5.47 -4.64 13.38
N GLN A 126 -4.92 -5.69 12.75
CA GLN A 126 -3.66 -5.61 12.05
C GLN A 126 -3.54 -6.61 10.90
N ILE A 127 -3.08 -6.13 9.76
CA ILE A 127 -2.66 -6.95 8.61
C ILE A 127 -1.30 -6.47 8.11
N THR A 128 -0.56 -7.36 7.46
CA THR A 128 0.63 -6.99 6.70
C THR A 128 0.42 -7.30 5.22
N ALA A 129 1.09 -6.56 4.34
CA ALA A 129 1.04 -6.81 2.90
C ALA A 129 2.41 -6.52 2.29
N VAL A 130 2.84 -7.36 1.35
CA VAL A 130 4.00 -7.07 0.51
C VAL A 130 3.53 -6.13 -0.60
N VAL A 131 4.16 -4.96 -0.69
CA VAL A 131 3.79 -3.95 -1.68
C VAL A 131 4.18 -4.47 -3.07
N PRO A 132 3.25 -4.47 -4.04
CA PRO A 132 3.55 -4.91 -5.39
C PRO A 132 4.42 -3.87 -6.13
N ALA A 133 4.96 -4.22 -7.28
CA ALA A 133 5.64 -3.24 -8.13
C ALA A 133 4.65 -2.16 -8.61
N GLY A 134 5.08 -0.90 -8.54
CA GLY A 134 4.33 0.25 -9.06
C GLY A 134 4.59 0.45 -10.56
N ALA A 135 3.63 1.09 -11.25
CA ALA A 135 3.77 1.42 -12.67
C ALA A 135 4.69 2.63 -12.92
N ALA A 136 4.71 3.59 -12.00
CA ALA A 136 5.54 4.78 -12.04
C ALA A 136 5.76 5.33 -10.62
N ALA A 137 6.80 6.15 -10.45
CA ALA A 137 7.00 6.90 -9.21
C ALA A 137 5.84 7.88 -8.96
N GLY A 138 5.51 8.09 -7.69
CA GLY A 138 4.43 8.99 -7.27
C GLY A 138 3.46 8.37 -6.28
N ALA A 139 2.51 9.20 -5.84
CA ALA A 139 1.52 8.83 -4.85
C ALA A 139 0.39 7.99 -5.46
N VAL A 140 0.02 6.90 -4.78
CA VAL A 140 -1.14 6.06 -5.09
C VAL A 140 -2.03 5.89 -3.87
N GLY A 141 -3.33 5.73 -4.09
CA GLY A 141 -4.26 5.42 -3.01
C GLY A 141 -4.08 3.99 -2.49
N VAL A 142 -4.19 3.80 -1.18
CA VAL A 142 -4.19 2.47 -0.56
C VAL A 142 -5.59 2.14 -0.05
N SER A 143 -6.13 1.03 -0.51
CA SER A 143 -7.43 0.51 -0.09
C SER A 143 -7.32 -0.90 0.48
N VAL A 144 -8.22 -1.22 1.40
CA VAL A 144 -8.33 -2.58 1.96
C VAL A 144 -9.74 -3.08 1.69
N THR A 145 -9.85 -4.25 1.10
CA THR A 145 -11.11 -4.94 0.83
C THR A 145 -11.28 -6.10 1.79
N THR A 146 -12.44 -6.17 2.42
CA THR A 146 -12.86 -7.23 3.34
C THR A 146 -14.23 -7.76 2.95
N ALA A 147 -14.73 -8.79 3.64
CA ALA A 147 -16.11 -9.24 3.49
C ALA A 147 -17.15 -8.14 3.84
N GLY A 148 -16.76 -7.17 4.68
CA GLY A 148 -17.59 -6.03 5.08
C GLY A 148 -17.63 -4.88 4.06
N GLY A 149 -16.80 -4.94 3.02
CA GLY A 149 -16.66 -3.89 2.01
C GLY A 149 -15.21 -3.39 1.90
N SER A 150 -15.02 -2.28 1.20
CA SER A 150 -13.71 -1.66 0.99
C SER A 150 -13.61 -0.28 1.64
N ASN A 151 -12.41 0.09 2.07
CA ASN A 151 -12.11 1.40 2.62
C ASN A 151 -10.93 2.06 1.90
N ASN A 152 -11.13 3.28 1.41
CA ASN A 152 -10.12 4.14 0.78
C ASN A 152 -9.65 5.22 1.78
N GLY A 153 -8.41 5.72 1.66
CA GLY A 153 -8.02 6.92 2.42
C GLY A 153 -6.54 7.10 2.75
N PHE A 154 -5.71 6.06 2.62
CA PHE A 154 -4.27 6.22 2.75
C PHE A 154 -3.63 6.48 1.40
N SER A 155 -2.47 7.14 1.42
CA SER A 155 -1.61 7.34 0.27
C SER A 155 -0.28 6.63 0.51
N TYR A 156 0.25 5.99 -0.53
CA TYR A 156 1.57 5.41 -0.55
C TYR A 156 2.35 5.95 -1.75
N THR A 157 3.57 6.42 -1.52
CA THR A 157 4.40 7.00 -2.57
C THR A 157 5.44 5.98 -3.04
N TYR A 158 5.34 5.59 -4.31
CA TYR A 158 6.42 4.87 -4.99
C TYR A 158 7.57 5.83 -5.28
N VAL A 159 8.76 5.46 -4.83
CA VAL A 159 10.01 6.20 -5.01
C VAL A 159 10.88 5.43 -5.98
N ASP A 160 11.41 6.10 -6.99
CA ASP A 160 12.37 5.50 -7.91
C ASP A 160 13.81 5.84 -7.49
N THR A 161 14.77 5.06 -7.96
CA THR A 161 16.20 5.25 -7.67
C THR A 161 16.63 6.64 -8.13
N PRO A 162 17.47 7.38 -7.36
CA PRO A 162 17.94 8.68 -7.82
C PRO A 162 18.81 8.52 -9.06
N THR A 163 19.00 9.61 -9.79
CA THR A 163 20.09 9.69 -10.77
C THR A 163 20.95 10.89 -10.44
N VAL A 164 22.24 10.81 -10.75
CA VAL A 164 23.18 11.92 -10.63
C VAL A 164 23.76 12.20 -12.00
N THR A 165 23.36 13.32 -12.60
CA THR A 165 23.77 13.72 -13.95
C THR A 165 24.98 14.65 -13.93
N GLY A 166 25.21 15.35 -12.83
CA GLY A 166 26.34 16.27 -12.70
C GLY A 166 26.41 16.92 -11.32
N PHE A 167 27.48 17.65 -11.09
CA PHE A 167 27.68 18.43 -9.88
C PHE A 167 28.67 19.58 -10.10
N THR A 168 28.49 20.68 -9.37
CA THR A 168 29.36 21.85 -9.41
C THR A 168 29.52 22.49 -8.03
N PRO A 169 30.74 22.92 -7.65
CA PRO A 169 32.01 22.73 -8.35
C PRO A 169 32.49 21.27 -8.34
N THR A 170 33.46 20.94 -9.19
CA THR A 170 33.99 19.57 -9.32
C THR A 170 35.16 19.26 -8.38
N SER A 171 35.60 20.22 -7.58
CA SER A 171 36.75 20.08 -6.68
C SER A 171 36.65 20.96 -5.42
N GLY A 172 37.40 20.60 -4.38
CA GLY A 172 37.46 21.31 -3.09
C GLY A 172 38.66 20.89 -2.24
N PRO A 173 38.90 21.53 -1.08
CA PRO A 173 40.04 21.21 -0.24
C PRO A 173 39.80 19.91 0.57
N PRO A 174 40.84 19.10 0.89
CA PRO A 174 40.73 17.89 1.71
C PRO A 174 40.10 18.11 3.09
N SER A 175 40.09 19.35 3.58
CA SER A 175 39.40 19.76 4.81
C SER A 175 37.87 19.81 4.69
N GLY A 176 37.30 19.64 3.50
CA GLY A 176 35.87 19.79 3.24
C GLY A 176 35.39 21.24 3.28
N GLY A 177 34.07 21.41 3.32
CA GLY A 177 33.40 22.70 3.41
C GLY A 177 32.95 23.31 2.08
N THR A 178 33.30 22.70 0.94
CA THR A 178 32.81 23.14 -0.37
C THR A 178 31.33 22.80 -0.52
N ALA A 179 30.49 23.81 -0.79
CA ALA A 179 29.10 23.63 -1.17
C ALA A 179 29.02 23.18 -2.63
N VAL A 180 28.53 21.98 -2.85
CA VAL A 180 28.40 21.30 -4.14
C VAL A 180 26.93 21.17 -4.49
N THR A 181 26.52 21.81 -5.59
CA THR A 181 25.21 21.61 -6.19
C THR A 181 25.25 20.34 -7.03
N ILE A 182 24.38 19.38 -6.72
CA ILE A 182 24.26 18.09 -7.41
C ILE A 182 22.95 18.12 -8.21
N THR A 183 23.02 17.79 -9.50
CA THR A 183 21.88 17.74 -10.41
C THR A 183 21.54 16.30 -10.81
N GLY A 184 20.25 16.03 -11.04
CA GLY A 184 19.79 14.66 -11.27
C GLY A 184 18.28 14.54 -11.41
N THR A 185 17.74 13.38 -11.03
CA THR A 185 16.29 13.11 -10.91
C THR A 185 15.98 12.36 -9.62
N ASN A 186 14.73 12.43 -9.16
CA ASN A 186 14.25 11.80 -7.92
C ASN A 186 15.00 12.30 -6.66
N LEU A 187 15.65 13.47 -6.74
CA LEU A 187 16.47 14.02 -5.66
C LEU A 187 15.64 14.54 -4.49
N SER A 188 14.34 14.77 -4.70
CA SER A 188 13.42 15.19 -3.64
C SER A 188 13.27 14.17 -2.50
N THR A 189 13.60 12.91 -2.79
CA THR A 189 13.47 11.76 -1.87
C THR A 189 14.81 11.36 -1.22
N THR A 190 15.86 12.16 -1.41
CA THR A 190 17.21 11.86 -0.90
C THR A 190 17.21 11.71 0.62
N GLN A 191 17.80 10.62 1.12
CA GLN A 191 18.00 10.35 2.54
C GLN A 191 19.46 10.51 2.97
N SER A 192 20.41 10.29 2.07
CA SER A 192 21.83 10.51 2.37
C SER A 192 22.63 10.87 1.13
N VAL A 193 23.66 11.69 1.32
CA VAL A 193 24.69 12.00 0.33
C VAL A 193 26.05 11.67 0.94
N THR A 194 26.94 11.07 0.15
CA THR A 194 28.30 10.74 0.59
C THR A 194 29.33 11.18 -0.44
N PHE A 195 30.55 11.48 0.01
CA PHE A 195 31.73 11.76 -0.81
C PHE A 195 32.82 10.77 -0.42
N GLY A 196 33.23 9.88 -1.33
CA GLY A 196 34.19 8.82 -1.03
C GLY A 196 33.74 7.91 0.12
N GLY A 197 32.44 7.71 0.28
CA GLY A 197 31.84 6.95 1.38
C GLY A 197 31.66 7.71 2.70
N VAL A 198 32.15 8.95 2.81
CA VAL A 198 31.97 9.79 4.00
C VAL A 198 30.66 10.58 3.90
N ALA A 199 29.84 10.55 4.95
CA ALA A 199 28.56 11.26 4.98
C ALA A 199 28.72 12.78 4.86
N ALA A 200 27.92 13.39 3.98
CA ALA A 200 27.85 14.82 3.76
C ALA A 200 26.54 15.39 4.32
N SER A 201 26.57 16.61 4.84
CA SER A 201 25.33 17.35 5.06
C SER A 201 24.78 17.81 3.72
N PHE A 202 23.45 17.83 3.59
CA PHE A 202 22.80 18.24 2.35
C PHE A 202 21.46 18.91 2.62
N ASN A 203 21.01 19.67 1.63
CA ASN A 203 19.70 20.29 1.57
C ASN A 203 19.11 20.03 0.18
N VAL A 204 17.93 19.42 0.15
CA VAL A 204 17.17 19.21 -1.09
C VAL A 204 16.59 20.55 -1.53
N ILE A 205 16.81 20.92 -2.80
CA ILE A 205 16.31 22.17 -3.38
C ILE A 205 15.08 21.89 -4.25
N SER A 206 15.15 20.86 -5.09
CA SER A 206 14.06 20.40 -5.96
C SER A 206 14.22 18.90 -6.27
N ASP A 207 13.32 18.33 -7.06
CA ASP A 207 13.48 16.95 -7.54
C ASP A 207 14.70 16.74 -8.45
N THR A 208 15.25 17.84 -8.99
CA THR A 208 16.38 17.81 -9.92
C THR A 208 17.65 18.46 -9.39
N SER A 209 17.63 18.99 -8.16
CA SER A 209 18.76 19.68 -7.56
C SER A 209 18.81 19.51 -6.04
N LEU A 210 20.00 19.24 -5.50
CA LEU A 210 20.29 19.33 -4.07
C LEU A 210 21.65 19.99 -3.85
N SER A 211 21.83 20.66 -2.71
CA SER A 211 23.12 21.20 -2.29
C SER A 211 23.70 20.30 -1.20
N ALA A 212 24.93 19.84 -1.36
CA ALA A 212 25.65 19.05 -0.36
C ALA A 212 26.95 19.75 0.01
N VAL A 213 27.37 19.66 1.27
CA VAL A 213 28.66 20.19 1.71
C VAL A 213 29.65 19.05 1.78
N SER A 214 30.72 19.13 0.99
CA SER A 214 31.80 18.13 1.00
C SER A 214 32.35 17.97 2.43
N PRO A 215 32.41 16.74 2.96
CA PRO A 215 33.02 16.49 4.26
C PRO A 215 34.55 16.57 4.17
N PRO A 216 35.26 16.67 5.30
CA PRO A 216 36.69 16.40 5.33
C PRO A 216 37.00 14.97 4.89
N THR A 217 38.09 14.79 4.16
CA THR A 217 38.66 13.47 3.85
C THR A 217 39.13 12.78 5.14
N ALA A 218 39.01 11.46 5.21
CA ALA A 218 39.34 10.70 6.42
C ALA A 218 40.83 10.75 6.78
N ASP A 219 41.71 10.86 5.78
CA ASP A 219 43.17 10.90 5.89
C ASP A 219 43.76 12.31 5.69
N GLY A 220 42.91 13.30 5.45
CA GLY A 220 43.33 14.67 5.15
C GLY A 220 44.05 14.82 3.80
N GLN A 221 44.05 13.80 2.95
CA GLN A 221 44.82 13.80 1.71
C GLN A 221 43.99 14.21 0.48
N PRO A 222 44.61 14.82 -0.53
CA PRO A 222 44.01 15.00 -1.84
C PRO A 222 43.67 13.66 -2.52
N GLY A 223 42.63 13.66 -3.36
CA GLY A 223 42.25 12.46 -4.11
C GLY A 223 40.81 12.51 -4.64
N PRO A 224 40.45 11.54 -5.49
CA PRO A 224 39.08 11.39 -5.99
C PRO A 224 38.14 10.92 -4.88
N ALA A 225 36.92 11.44 -4.87
CA ALA A 225 35.85 11.04 -3.98
C ALA A 225 34.54 10.88 -4.76
N ASP A 226 34.03 9.65 -4.81
CA ASP A 226 32.77 9.35 -5.46
C ASP A 226 31.60 10.01 -4.72
N ILE A 227 30.78 10.78 -5.44
CA ILE A 227 29.55 11.33 -4.90
C ILE A 227 28.46 10.28 -5.07
N ALA A 228 27.88 9.79 -3.97
CA ALA A 228 26.74 8.89 -4.02
C ALA A 228 25.52 9.50 -3.29
N VAL A 229 24.38 9.48 -3.96
CA VAL A 229 23.07 9.93 -3.46
C VAL A 229 22.20 8.71 -3.24
N THR A 230 21.57 8.59 -2.08
CA THR A 230 20.75 7.42 -1.71
C THR A 230 19.38 7.84 -1.24
N ASN A 231 18.34 7.12 -1.68
CA ASN A 231 16.97 7.22 -1.19
C ASN A 231 16.44 5.83 -0.79
N LEU A 232 15.12 5.72 -0.57
CA LEU A 232 14.48 4.44 -0.19
C LEU A 232 14.56 3.36 -1.28
N ALA A 233 14.69 3.75 -2.54
CA ALA A 233 14.70 2.85 -3.69
C ALA A 233 16.10 2.34 -4.06
N GLY A 234 17.14 3.09 -3.69
CA GLY A 234 18.53 2.70 -3.92
C GLY A 234 19.49 3.88 -3.91
N SER A 235 20.68 3.65 -4.46
CA SER A 235 21.75 4.63 -4.56
C SER A 235 22.14 4.88 -6.01
N ALA A 236 22.55 6.11 -6.31
CA ALA A 236 23.21 6.47 -7.55
C ALA A 236 24.52 7.20 -7.28
N THR A 237 25.54 6.85 -8.04
CA THR A 237 26.86 7.47 -8.00
C THR A 237 27.02 8.39 -9.20
N ALA A 238 27.62 9.57 -9.00
CA ALA A 238 28.01 10.44 -10.09
C ALA A 238 28.96 9.72 -11.06
N ALA A 239 28.86 10.02 -12.36
CA ALA A 239 29.69 9.37 -13.37
C ALA A 239 31.19 9.71 -13.25
N THR A 240 31.52 10.84 -12.62
CA THR A 240 32.89 11.26 -12.33
C THR A 240 33.06 11.57 -10.84
N PRO A 241 34.25 11.35 -10.27
CA PRO A 241 34.51 11.66 -8.86
C PRO A 241 34.72 13.17 -8.65
N PHE A 242 34.35 13.65 -7.46
CA PHE A 242 34.78 14.95 -6.95
C PHE A 242 36.27 14.92 -6.63
N GLN A 243 37.00 16.00 -6.91
CA GLN A 243 38.44 16.05 -6.69
C GLN A 243 38.80 16.85 -5.44
N TYR A 244 39.31 16.19 -4.41
CA TYR A 244 39.97 16.87 -3.32
C TYR A 244 41.38 17.31 -3.74
N VAL A 245 41.66 18.60 -3.69
CA VAL A 245 42.92 19.20 -4.17
C VAL A 245 43.63 19.96 -3.05
N ALA A 246 44.93 19.73 -2.90
CA ALA A 246 45.74 20.47 -1.94
C ALA A 246 45.76 21.98 -2.27
N GLY A 247 45.84 22.81 -1.24
CA GLY A 247 46.12 24.23 -1.43
C GLY A 247 47.52 24.47 -2.01
N PRO A 248 47.77 25.63 -2.63
CA PRO A 248 49.11 26.00 -3.08
C PRO A 248 50.10 25.99 -1.91
N GLY A 249 51.25 25.34 -2.08
CA GLY A 249 52.38 25.45 -1.16
C GLY A 249 53.14 26.75 -1.42
N ILE A 250 53.54 27.44 -0.35
CA ILE A 250 54.52 28.53 -0.37
C ILE A 250 55.77 28.11 0.38
#